data_AF-A0A094KZC5-F1
#
_entry.id   AF-A0A094KZC5-F1
#
_cell.length_a   1.000
_cell.length_b   1.000
_cell.length_c   1.000
_cell.angle_alpha   90.00
_cell.angle_beta   90.00
_cell.angle_gamma   90.00
#
_symmetry.space_group_name_H-M   'P 1'
#
loop_
_entity.id
_entity.type
_entity.pdbx_description
1 polymer ?
#
loop_
_entity_poly.entity_id
_entity_poly.type
_entity_poly.pdbx_seq_one_letter_code
_entity_poly.pdbx_strand_id
1 'polypeptide(L)'
;MKYFVVFQGKTFKQEHKEGILWAPSTAKNGEKPSFHWENMTKCNPGDVIFSVVKNRIVARGIVSFKAISKENPFDNDLWTRDGWLVKLDYSFIDNPIKISDRIKEIRPLLQEKYAPFIKKTGFGNVGYLFDCTDELGRYFDNLISDIYLGEDLEKVFVITPDEALIIENILSESGKQNADFVIIENSIPVGSNRPKSKKKKINYKKTDFMKKAEKDIAKGMLAEKLVEAYEKNELMRNGRSDLADKVKWVAAEADGFGYDILSYYKDGREKFIEVKGTSLGERHPFDISINEVFTSQEKGEDYWIYRVYHLDSNSPEFYKVQGPVDKFFDLSATSFKAFFKNQE
;
A
#
# COMPACT_ATOMS: atom_id res chain seq x y z
N MET A 1 19.24 -13.69 -7.80
CA MET A 1 18.62 -12.36 -7.67
C MET A 1 19.52 -11.35 -8.35
N LYS A 2 18.98 -10.60 -9.29
CA LYS A 2 19.62 -9.47 -10.00
C LYS A 2 18.87 -8.18 -9.67
N TYR A 3 19.52 -7.05 -9.94
CA TYR A 3 18.95 -5.74 -9.75
C TYR A 3 18.80 -4.99 -11.07
N PHE A 4 17.72 -4.22 -11.17
CA PHE A 4 17.41 -3.38 -12.31
C PHE A 4 16.93 -1.99 -11.89
N VAL A 5 17.06 -1.02 -12.78
CA VAL A 5 16.54 0.34 -12.64
C VAL A 5 15.64 0.65 -13.84
N VAL A 6 14.41 1.07 -13.58
CA VAL A 6 13.45 1.45 -14.62
C VAL A 6 13.12 2.93 -14.58
N PHE A 7 13.17 3.61 -15.73
CA PHE A 7 12.85 5.03 -15.85
C PHE A 7 11.44 5.24 -16.40
N GLN A 8 10.50 5.62 -15.54
CA GLN A 8 9.08 5.66 -15.86
C GLN A 8 8.54 7.10 -15.96
N GLY A 9 9.18 7.94 -16.78
CA GLY A 9 8.81 9.36 -16.85
C GLY A 9 7.39 9.66 -17.39
N LYS A 10 6.83 8.79 -18.24
CA LYS A 10 5.57 9.02 -18.95
C LYS A 10 4.42 8.06 -18.57
N THR A 11 4.74 6.82 -18.23
CA THR A 11 3.78 5.71 -18.03
C THR A 11 3.66 5.24 -16.58
N PHE A 12 4.37 5.87 -15.64
CA PHE A 12 4.41 5.50 -14.21
C PHE A 12 3.03 5.18 -13.63
N LYS A 13 2.06 6.09 -13.77
CA LYS A 13 0.74 5.94 -13.15
C LYS A 13 -0.06 4.73 -13.66
N GLN A 14 0.14 4.34 -14.91
CA GLN A 14 -0.58 3.23 -15.54
C GLN A 14 0.11 1.90 -15.23
N GLU A 15 1.44 1.87 -15.34
CA GLU A 15 2.28 0.71 -15.03
C GLU A 15 2.16 0.28 -13.56
N HIS A 16 2.17 1.23 -12.62
CA HIS A 16 2.11 0.91 -11.19
C HIS A 16 0.73 0.49 -10.73
N LYS A 17 -0.34 1.07 -11.29
CA LYS A 17 -1.71 0.69 -10.93
C LYS A 17 -1.98 -0.80 -11.23
N GLU A 18 -1.37 -1.31 -12.29
CA GLU A 18 -1.58 -2.67 -12.78
C GLU A 18 -0.43 -3.63 -12.37
N GLY A 19 0.59 -3.13 -11.65
CA GLY A 19 1.72 -3.95 -11.19
C GLY A 19 2.58 -4.52 -12.32
N ILE A 20 2.83 -3.72 -13.38
CA ILE A 20 3.51 -4.21 -14.59
C ILE A 20 4.55 -3.22 -15.13
N LEU A 21 5.58 -3.77 -15.76
CA LEU A 21 6.40 -3.08 -16.75
C LEU A 21 6.05 -3.62 -18.14
N TRP A 22 6.15 -2.75 -19.14
CA TRP A 22 5.96 -3.16 -20.52
C TRP A 22 6.93 -2.42 -21.46
N ALA A 23 7.51 -3.13 -22.40
CA ALA A 23 8.35 -2.55 -23.45
C ALA A 23 8.17 -3.28 -24.78
N PRO A 24 8.30 -2.58 -25.93
CA PRO A 24 8.15 -3.21 -27.24
C PRO A 24 9.26 -4.24 -27.50
N SER A 25 8.90 -5.33 -28.16
CA SER A 25 9.83 -6.42 -28.51
C SER A 25 10.62 -6.16 -29.79
N THR A 26 10.23 -5.13 -30.55
CA THR A 26 10.87 -4.70 -31.80
C THR A 26 10.93 -3.18 -31.89
N ALA A 27 11.92 -2.67 -32.61
CA ALA A 27 12.03 -1.24 -32.89
C ALA A 27 10.97 -0.78 -33.92
N LYS A 28 10.88 0.55 -34.15
CA LYS A 28 9.84 1.15 -35.01
C LYS A 28 9.76 0.57 -36.43
N ASN A 29 10.85 0.01 -36.95
CA ASN A 29 10.95 -0.51 -38.32
C ASN A 29 11.09 -2.06 -38.37
N GLY A 30 10.81 -2.78 -37.29
CA GLY A 30 11.01 -4.23 -37.21
C GLY A 30 12.48 -4.65 -36.99
N GLU A 31 13.38 -3.69 -36.81
CA GLU A 31 14.76 -3.91 -36.41
C GLU A 31 14.86 -4.44 -34.97
N LYS A 32 16.05 -4.94 -34.62
CA LYS A 32 16.35 -5.43 -33.27
C LYS A 32 16.01 -4.36 -32.22
N PRO A 33 15.41 -4.76 -31.09
CA PRO A 33 15.09 -3.86 -30.00
C PRO A 33 16.37 -3.28 -29.37
N SER A 34 16.26 -2.07 -28.84
CA SER A 34 17.34 -1.49 -28.03
C SER A 34 17.63 -2.37 -26.81
N PHE A 35 18.89 -2.40 -26.36
CA PHE A 35 19.31 -3.22 -25.21
C PHE A 35 18.45 -3.01 -23.94
N HIS A 36 17.97 -1.79 -23.71
CA HIS A 36 17.15 -1.43 -22.55
C HIS A 36 15.70 -1.96 -22.62
N TRP A 37 15.26 -2.46 -23.78
CA TRP A 37 14.01 -3.21 -23.90
C TRP A 37 14.28 -4.71 -23.79
N GLU A 38 15.38 -5.19 -24.40
CA GLU A 38 15.81 -6.59 -24.28
C GLU A 38 16.03 -7.01 -22.82
N ASN A 39 16.43 -6.08 -21.95
CA ASN A 39 16.58 -6.32 -20.52
C ASN A 39 15.31 -6.87 -19.84
N MET A 40 14.10 -6.62 -20.39
CA MET A 40 12.86 -7.23 -19.89
C MET A 40 12.94 -8.76 -19.89
N THR A 41 13.54 -9.35 -20.91
CA THR A 41 13.69 -10.81 -21.06
C THR A 41 14.66 -11.43 -20.05
N LYS A 42 15.49 -10.58 -19.42
CA LYS A 42 16.49 -11.00 -18.42
C LYS A 42 15.91 -11.04 -17.00
N CYS A 43 14.72 -10.48 -16.77
CA CYS A 43 14.05 -10.47 -15.48
C CYS A 43 13.50 -11.86 -15.15
N ASN A 44 13.86 -12.38 -13.97
CA ASN A 44 13.35 -13.62 -13.42
C ASN A 44 12.62 -13.37 -12.09
N PRO A 45 11.70 -14.27 -11.68
CA PRO A 45 11.08 -14.18 -10.37
C PRO A 45 12.11 -14.00 -9.25
N GLY A 46 11.85 -13.07 -8.34
CA GLY A 46 12.74 -12.70 -7.24
C GLY A 46 13.81 -11.67 -7.58
N ASP A 47 13.95 -11.23 -8.84
CA ASP A 47 14.78 -10.07 -9.18
C ASP A 47 14.14 -8.76 -8.70
N VAL A 48 14.96 -7.76 -8.39
CA VAL A 48 14.53 -6.49 -7.82
C VAL A 48 14.63 -5.37 -8.85
N ILE A 49 13.59 -4.54 -8.94
CA ILE A 49 13.54 -3.39 -9.85
C ILE A 49 13.28 -2.10 -9.07
N PHE A 50 14.13 -1.10 -9.24
CA PHE A 50 13.95 0.23 -8.67
C PHE A 50 13.28 1.18 -9.69
N SER A 51 12.08 1.67 -9.36
CA SER A 51 11.35 2.64 -10.18
C SER A 51 11.87 4.05 -9.97
N VAL A 52 12.32 4.69 -11.04
CA VAL A 52 12.87 6.06 -11.02
C VAL A 52 12.00 7.02 -11.80
N VAL A 53 11.56 8.10 -11.12
CA VAL A 53 10.78 9.20 -11.71
C VAL A 53 11.41 10.52 -11.32
N LYS A 54 11.63 11.41 -12.30
CA LYS A 54 12.21 12.75 -12.08
C LYS A 54 13.49 12.70 -11.21
N ASN A 55 14.38 11.76 -11.53
CA ASN A 55 15.65 11.50 -10.84
C ASN A 55 15.52 11.04 -9.37
N ARG A 56 14.35 10.53 -8.96
CA ARG A 56 14.13 9.97 -7.64
C ARG A 56 13.72 8.51 -7.74
N ILE A 57 14.29 7.65 -6.89
CA ILE A 57 13.74 6.30 -6.67
C ILE A 57 12.46 6.46 -5.86
N VAL A 58 11.35 5.96 -6.39
CA VAL A 58 10.00 6.15 -5.83
C VAL A 58 9.31 4.83 -5.46
N ALA A 59 9.82 3.70 -5.97
CA ALA A 59 9.33 2.38 -5.61
C ALA A 59 10.42 1.32 -5.82
N ARG A 60 10.25 0.20 -5.13
CA ARG A 60 10.99 -1.04 -5.27
C ARG A 60 9.99 -2.12 -5.68
N GLY A 61 10.24 -2.85 -6.74
CA GLY A 61 9.39 -3.96 -7.20
C GLY A 61 10.15 -5.28 -7.14
N ILE A 62 9.49 -6.35 -6.70
CA ILE A 62 9.99 -7.72 -6.86
C ILE A 62 9.31 -8.32 -8.09
N VAL A 63 10.09 -8.90 -8.99
CA VAL A 63 9.55 -9.63 -10.15
C VAL A 63 8.81 -10.86 -9.66
N SER A 64 7.51 -10.96 -9.97
CA SER A 64 6.67 -12.09 -9.56
C SER A 64 6.63 -13.19 -10.63
N PHE A 65 6.72 -12.82 -11.91
CA PHE A 65 6.76 -13.78 -13.02
C PHE A 65 7.77 -13.37 -14.09
N LYS A 66 8.30 -14.39 -14.80
CA LYS A 66 9.17 -14.18 -15.96
C LYS A 66 8.43 -13.36 -17.03
N ALA A 67 9.18 -12.55 -17.78
CA ALA A 67 8.63 -11.77 -18.87
C ALA A 67 7.83 -12.63 -19.87
N ILE A 68 6.63 -12.18 -20.21
CA ILE A 68 5.75 -12.81 -21.19
C ILE A 68 5.58 -11.91 -22.42
N SER A 69 5.38 -12.52 -23.58
CA SER A 69 4.98 -11.78 -24.78
C SER A 69 3.53 -11.32 -24.63
N LYS A 70 3.27 -10.03 -24.77
CA LYS A 70 1.93 -9.45 -24.64
C LYS A 70 1.80 -8.15 -25.42
N GLU A 71 0.63 -7.97 -26.05
CA GLU A 71 0.23 -6.70 -26.65
C GLU A 71 0.28 -5.56 -25.63
N ASN A 72 0.46 -4.33 -26.10
CA ASN A 72 0.48 -3.14 -25.26
C ASN A 72 -0.82 -3.06 -24.42
N PRO A 73 -0.73 -3.17 -23.08
CA PRO A 73 -1.91 -3.17 -22.22
C PRO A 73 -2.48 -1.77 -21.97
N PHE A 74 -1.85 -0.72 -22.50
CA PHE A 74 -2.24 0.66 -22.26
C PHE A 74 -3.06 1.23 -23.42
N ASP A 75 -4.17 1.90 -23.08
CA ASP A 75 -5.03 2.64 -24.02
C ASP A 75 -4.32 3.94 -24.46
N ASN A 76 -3.27 3.79 -25.25
CA ASN A 76 -2.53 4.88 -25.87
C ASN A 76 -2.09 4.53 -27.30
N ASP A 77 -2.13 5.52 -28.19
CA ASP A 77 -1.74 5.39 -29.61
C ASP A 77 -0.24 5.14 -29.82
N LEU A 78 0.54 5.00 -28.74
CA LEU A 78 2.00 5.03 -28.83
C LEU A 78 2.59 3.70 -29.32
N TRP A 79 1.90 2.55 -29.16
CA TRP A 79 2.49 1.24 -29.49
C TRP A 79 1.44 0.19 -29.92
N THR A 80 1.29 -0.02 -31.24
CA THR A 80 0.45 -1.06 -31.88
C THR A 80 1.16 -2.41 -32.05
N ARG A 81 2.09 -2.76 -31.15
CA ARG A 81 3.08 -3.81 -31.38
C ARG A 81 3.19 -4.73 -30.18
N ASP A 82 3.55 -5.99 -30.42
CA ASP A 82 3.88 -6.94 -29.36
C ASP A 82 5.08 -6.48 -28.54
N GLY A 83 4.99 -6.70 -27.24
CA GLY A 83 6.04 -6.35 -26.29
C GLY A 83 6.27 -7.44 -25.26
N TRP A 84 7.20 -7.16 -24.35
CA TRP A 84 7.40 -7.94 -23.15
C TRP A 84 6.71 -7.27 -21.98
N LEU A 85 5.96 -8.05 -21.22
CA LEU A 85 5.37 -7.64 -19.96
C LEU A 85 6.08 -8.36 -18.81
N VAL A 86 6.51 -7.61 -17.81
CA VAL A 86 7.02 -8.13 -16.53
C VAL A 86 6.04 -7.73 -15.44
N LYS A 87 5.62 -8.68 -14.59
CA LYS A 87 4.79 -8.38 -13.41
C LYS A 87 5.67 -8.10 -12.20
N LEU A 88 5.26 -7.10 -11.42
CA LEU A 88 5.97 -6.63 -10.24
C LEU A 88 5.03 -6.53 -9.04
N ASP A 89 5.51 -6.99 -7.90
CA ASP A 89 4.94 -6.68 -6.60
C ASP A 89 5.67 -5.46 -6.06
N TYR A 90 5.01 -4.30 -6.08
CA TYR A 90 5.60 -3.01 -5.73
C TYR A 90 5.50 -2.71 -4.24
N SER A 91 6.59 -2.21 -3.67
CA SER A 91 6.69 -1.46 -2.41
C SER A 91 7.03 -0.01 -2.74
N PHE A 92 6.16 0.93 -2.39
CA PHE A 92 6.42 2.36 -2.62
C PHE A 92 7.28 2.94 -1.50
N ILE A 93 8.00 4.02 -1.81
CA ILE A 93 8.91 4.66 -0.86
C ILE A 93 8.36 6.05 -0.50
N ASP A 94 8.07 6.27 0.78
CA ASP A 94 7.47 7.51 1.31
C ASP A 94 8.37 8.74 1.14
N ASN A 95 9.69 8.53 1.22
CA ASN A 95 10.69 9.56 0.99
C ASN A 95 11.56 9.24 -0.23
N PRO A 96 11.15 9.64 -1.44
CA PRO A 96 11.86 9.29 -2.66
C PRO A 96 13.32 9.74 -2.68
N ILE A 97 14.23 8.80 -2.92
CA ILE A 97 15.67 9.03 -2.87
C ILE A 97 16.11 9.76 -4.14
N LYS A 98 16.59 11.01 -3.99
CA LYS A 98 17.12 11.79 -5.11
C LYS A 98 18.54 11.37 -5.47
N ILE A 99 18.70 10.80 -6.66
CA ILE A 99 19.95 10.16 -7.09
C ILE A 99 21.08 11.16 -7.29
N SER A 100 20.79 12.35 -7.86
CA SER A 100 21.81 13.40 -8.03
C SER A 100 22.49 13.79 -6.71
N ASP A 101 21.78 13.68 -5.59
CA ASP A 101 22.27 14.11 -4.27
C ASP A 101 23.18 13.05 -3.65
N ARG A 102 23.18 11.82 -4.20
CA ARG A 102 23.98 10.67 -3.78
C ARG A 102 25.05 10.28 -4.81
N ILE A 103 25.28 11.12 -5.84
CA ILE A 103 26.17 10.77 -6.95
C ILE A 103 27.60 10.42 -6.49
N LYS A 104 28.08 11.06 -5.42
CA LYS A 104 29.43 10.78 -4.89
C LYS A 104 29.56 9.34 -4.39
N GLU A 105 28.50 8.80 -3.80
CA GLU A 105 28.45 7.45 -3.21
C GLU A 105 28.20 6.39 -4.28
N ILE A 106 27.28 6.65 -5.23
CA ILE A 106 26.94 5.67 -6.26
C ILE A 106 27.95 5.64 -7.42
N ARG A 107 28.69 6.73 -7.68
CA ARG A 107 29.65 6.81 -8.80
C ARG A 107 30.60 5.61 -8.87
N PRO A 108 31.27 5.16 -7.79
CA PRO A 108 32.13 3.98 -7.84
C PRO A 108 31.39 2.67 -8.10
N LEU A 109 30.07 2.63 -7.86
CA LEU A 109 29.24 1.42 -8.02
C LEU A 109 28.69 1.28 -9.45
N LEU A 110 28.78 2.33 -10.28
CA LEU A 110 28.28 2.33 -11.65
C LEU A 110 29.22 1.60 -12.61
N GLN A 111 28.69 0.61 -13.32
CA GLN A 111 29.36 -0.07 -14.44
C GLN A 111 29.83 0.90 -15.55
N GLU A 112 30.83 0.49 -16.34
CA GLU A 112 31.37 1.33 -17.42
C GLU A 112 30.45 1.43 -18.63
N LYS A 113 29.76 0.34 -18.99
CA LYS A 113 28.83 0.29 -20.13
C LYS A 113 27.41 0.09 -19.65
N TYR A 114 26.46 0.78 -20.28
CA TYR A 114 25.03 0.64 -19.99
C TYR A 114 24.65 0.98 -18.54
N ALA A 115 25.39 1.86 -17.87
CA ALA A 115 25.01 2.32 -16.54
C ALA A 115 23.64 3.03 -16.55
N PRO A 116 22.80 2.86 -15.52
CA PRO A 116 21.52 3.58 -15.43
C PRO A 116 21.69 5.09 -15.25
N PHE A 117 22.79 5.54 -14.62
CA PHE A 117 23.01 6.95 -14.30
C PHE A 117 24.34 7.48 -14.88
N ILE A 118 24.36 8.76 -15.21
CA ILE A 118 25.54 9.48 -15.70
C ILE A 118 26.51 9.71 -14.53
N LYS A 119 27.71 9.09 -14.58
CA LYS A 119 28.74 9.15 -13.50
C LYS A 119 29.08 10.56 -13.01
N LYS A 120 29.01 11.56 -13.90
CA LYS A 120 29.33 12.96 -13.58
C LYS A 120 28.21 13.65 -12.79
N THR A 121 26.94 13.35 -13.08
CA THR A 121 25.80 14.18 -12.65
C THR A 121 24.72 13.44 -11.86
N GLY A 122 24.67 12.11 -11.95
CA GLY A 122 23.63 11.28 -11.33
C GLY A 122 22.27 11.34 -12.03
N PHE A 123 22.15 12.03 -13.16
CA PHE A 123 20.94 11.97 -13.99
C PHE A 123 20.84 10.63 -14.72
N GLY A 124 19.61 10.18 -14.97
CA GLY A 124 19.36 8.93 -15.70
C GLY A 124 19.85 9.00 -17.14
N ASN A 125 20.44 7.91 -17.63
CA ASN A 125 20.73 7.74 -19.04
C ASN A 125 19.43 7.52 -19.85
N VAL A 126 19.49 7.79 -21.15
CA VAL A 126 18.34 7.59 -22.04
C VAL A 126 18.11 6.09 -22.24
N GLY A 127 16.96 5.61 -21.78
CA GLY A 127 16.53 4.22 -21.91
C GLY A 127 15.40 3.91 -20.93
N TYR A 128 14.84 2.70 -21.02
CA TYR A 128 13.73 2.27 -20.17
C TYR A 128 14.22 1.45 -18.97
N LEU A 129 14.69 0.21 -19.20
CA LEU A 129 15.13 -0.71 -18.16
C LEU A 129 16.63 -1.02 -18.29
N PHE A 130 17.36 -0.80 -17.20
CA PHE A 130 18.80 -1.03 -17.11
C PHE A 130 19.04 -2.10 -16.06
N ASP A 131 19.89 -3.08 -16.36
CA ASP A 131 20.54 -3.87 -15.32
C ASP A 131 21.52 -2.98 -14.55
N CYS A 132 21.75 -3.32 -13.29
CA CYS A 132 22.81 -2.71 -12.50
C CYS A 132 23.66 -3.76 -11.80
N THR A 133 24.83 -3.31 -11.35
CA THR A 133 25.75 -4.10 -10.54
C THR A 133 25.10 -4.48 -9.22
N ASP A 134 25.51 -5.62 -8.65
CA ASP A 134 25.01 -6.08 -7.36
C ASP A 134 25.33 -5.07 -6.25
N GLU A 135 26.47 -4.39 -6.33
CA GLU A 135 26.87 -3.37 -5.36
C GLU A 135 25.93 -2.14 -5.41
N LEU A 136 25.57 -1.67 -6.61
CA LEU A 136 24.63 -0.57 -6.75
C LEU A 136 23.22 -0.98 -6.32
N GLY A 137 22.82 -2.20 -6.69
CA GLY A 137 21.54 -2.77 -6.29
C GLY A 137 21.39 -2.86 -4.78
N ARG A 138 22.37 -3.47 -4.11
CA ARG A 138 22.44 -3.56 -2.64
C ARG A 138 22.53 -2.19 -1.97
N TYR A 139 23.23 -1.22 -2.56
CA TYR A 139 23.27 0.13 -2.02
C TYR A 139 21.88 0.78 -2.01
N PHE A 140 21.11 0.66 -3.10
CA PHE A 140 19.74 1.16 -3.11
C PHE A 140 18.82 0.35 -2.20
N ASP A 141 18.97 -0.97 -2.17
CA ASP A 141 18.20 -1.85 -1.29
C ASP A 141 18.45 -1.46 0.17
N ASN A 142 19.71 -1.29 0.56
CA ASN A 142 20.10 -0.81 1.88
C ASN A 142 19.58 0.60 2.13
N LEU A 143 19.68 1.55 1.20
CA LEU A 143 19.13 2.89 1.42
C LEU A 143 17.61 2.89 1.63
N ILE A 144 16.90 2.01 0.91
CA ILE A 144 15.44 1.85 1.07
C ILE A 144 15.18 1.15 2.39
N SER A 145 15.91 0.08 2.70
CA SER A 145 15.92 -0.57 4.00
C SER A 145 16.34 0.38 5.12
N ASP A 146 17.15 1.41 4.86
CA ASP A 146 17.64 2.41 5.81
C ASP A 146 16.59 3.51 6.02
N ILE A 147 15.76 3.79 5.00
CA ILE A 147 14.49 4.51 5.17
C ILE A 147 13.52 3.67 6.03
N TYR A 148 13.60 2.34 5.95
CA TYR A 148 12.94 1.40 6.87
C TYR A 148 13.77 1.10 8.16
N LEU A 149 14.99 1.65 8.33
CA LEU A 149 15.80 1.52 9.54
C LEU A 149 15.79 2.84 10.29
N GLY A 150 14.58 3.15 10.74
CA GLY A 150 14.30 4.01 11.88
C GLY A 150 13.19 3.36 12.69
N GLU A 151 13.56 2.33 13.47
CA GLU A 151 12.80 1.64 14.52
C GLU A 151 11.79 0.52 14.13
N ASP A 152 12.23 -0.70 14.46
CA ASP A 152 11.47 -1.93 14.82
C ASP A 152 11.08 -2.95 13.74
N LEU A 153 11.90 -4.02 13.66
CA LEU A 153 11.50 -5.35 13.18
C LEU A 153 10.35 -5.97 14.01
N GLU A 154 9.99 -5.39 15.16
CA GLU A 154 8.77 -5.76 15.90
C GLU A 154 7.48 -5.32 15.18
N LYS A 155 7.55 -4.41 14.20
CA LYS A 155 6.35 -3.86 13.51
C LYS A 155 5.86 -4.68 12.31
N VAL A 156 6.56 -5.76 11.94
CA VAL A 156 6.15 -6.66 10.85
C VAL A 156 5.43 -7.87 11.44
N PHE A 157 4.14 -7.99 11.14
CA PHE A 157 3.30 -9.06 11.67
C PHE A 157 2.94 -10.02 10.54
N VAL A 158 3.44 -11.25 10.69
CA VAL A 158 3.10 -12.38 9.82
C VAL A 158 1.81 -12.99 10.34
N ILE A 159 0.80 -13.06 9.48
CA ILE A 159 -0.47 -13.71 9.79
C ILE A 159 -0.25 -15.21 9.86
N THR A 160 -0.83 -15.86 10.87
CA THR A 160 -0.70 -17.31 11.02
C THR A 160 -1.47 -18.07 9.92
N PRO A 161 -1.08 -19.30 9.55
CA PRO A 161 -1.80 -20.08 8.52
C PRO A 161 -3.30 -20.28 8.80
N ASP A 162 -3.69 -20.38 10.08
CA ASP A 162 -5.08 -20.54 10.48
C ASP A 162 -5.89 -19.24 10.30
N GLU A 163 -5.28 -18.09 10.59
CA GLU A 163 -5.86 -16.77 10.33
C GLU A 163 -5.92 -16.46 8.82
N ALA A 164 -4.90 -16.89 8.07
CA ALA A 164 -4.86 -16.79 6.62
C ALA A 164 -6.03 -17.56 5.97
N LEU A 165 -6.39 -18.74 6.50
CA LEU A 165 -7.53 -19.52 6.01
C LEU A 165 -8.88 -18.81 6.24
N ILE A 166 -9.03 -18.10 7.37
CA ILE A 166 -10.24 -17.30 7.65
C ILE A 166 -10.32 -16.10 6.69
N ILE A 167 -9.19 -15.43 6.47
CA ILE A 167 -9.07 -14.30 5.53
C ILE A 167 -9.31 -14.77 4.09
N GLU A 168 -8.79 -15.93 3.70
CA GLU A 168 -9.01 -16.55 2.40
C GLU A 168 -10.49 -16.90 2.17
N ASN A 169 -11.20 -17.40 3.19
CA ASN A 169 -12.64 -17.65 3.08
C ASN A 169 -13.42 -16.34 2.82
N ILE A 170 -13.08 -15.25 3.51
CA ILE A 170 -13.69 -13.92 3.30
C ILE A 170 -13.35 -13.35 1.90
N LEU A 171 -12.13 -13.59 1.41
CA LEU A 171 -11.66 -13.12 0.10
C LEU A 171 -12.14 -13.98 -1.09
N SER A 172 -12.43 -15.26 -0.85
CA SER A 172 -12.92 -16.19 -1.88
C SER A 172 -14.30 -15.79 -2.41
N GLU A 173 -15.14 -15.18 -1.57
CA GLU A 173 -16.43 -14.60 -1.97
C GLU A 173 -16.28 -13.34 -2.84
N SER A 174 -15.11 -12.69 -2.81
CA SER A 174 -14.79 -11.47 -3.58
C SER A 174 -13.82 -11.71 -4.75
N GLY A 175 -13.42 -12.96 -5.01
CA GLY A 175 -12.70 -13.40 -6.21
C GLY A 175 -11.19 -13.24 -6.18
N LYS A 176 -10.54 -13.15 -5.01
CA LYS A 176 -9.07 -13.18 -4.87
C LYS A 176 -8.60 -14.54 -4.32
N GLN A 177 -7.46 -15.05 -4.80
CA GLN A 177 -6.80 -16.25 -4.27
C GLN A 177 -5.37 -15.94 -3.83
N ASN A 178 -4.94 -16.60 -2.73
CA ASN A 178 -3.59 -16.68 -2.15
C ASN A 178 -2.85 -15.35 -1.99
N ALA A 179 -2.81 -14.84 -0.76
CA ALA A 179 -1.85 -13.81 -0.37
C ALA A 179 -1.34 -14.10 1.04
N ASP A 180 -0.03 -14.35 1.17
CA ASP A 180 0.67 -14.21 2.43
C ASP A 180 0.56 -12.73 2.84
N PHE A 181 -0.42 -12.40 3.68
CA PHE A 181 -0.64 -11.03 4.12
C PHE A 181 0.41 -10.66 5.18
N VAL A 182 1.17 -9.61 4.89
CA VAL A 182 2.07 -8.97 5.85
C VAL A 182 1.49 -7.59 6.14
N ILE A 183 1.15 -7.32 7.40
CA ILE A 183 0.69 -6.00 7.83
C ILE A 183 1.84 -5.20 8.43
N ILE A 184 1.97 -3.94 8.01
CA ILE A 184 3.07 -3.05 8.39
C ILE A 184 2.50 -1.86 9.17
N GLU A 185 2.98 -1.67 10.39
CA GLU A 185 2.66 -0.49 11.20
C GLU A 185 3.54 0.71 10.82
N ASN A 186 2.91 1.83 10.47
CA ASN A 186 3.55 3.08 10.09
C ASN A 186 3.21 4.23 11.06
N SER A 187 4.01 5.29 11.00
CA SER A 187 3.76 6.53 11.76
C SER A 187 2.58 7.32 11.20
N ILE A 188 1.92 8.10 12.05
CA ILE A 188 0.80 8.98 11.68
C ILE A 188 1.25 9.99 10.58
N PRO A 189 0.51 10.12 9.45
CA PRO A 189 0.89 11.02 8.37
C PRO A 189 0.74 12.50 8.74
N VAL A 190 1.61 13.36 8.18
CA VAL A 190 1.53 14.82 8.36
C VAL A 190 0.44 15.41 7.46
N GLY A 191 -0.75 15.66 8.03
CA GLY A 191 -1.89 16.33 7.39
C GLY A 191 -2.77 15.43 6.52
N SER A 192 -4.01 15.86 6.24
CA SER A 192 -5.00 15.07 5.50
C SER A 192 -5.30 15.63 4.10
N ASN A 193 -5.72 14.75 3.18
CA ASN A 193 -6.22 15.17 1.87
C ASN A 193 -7.64 15.73 2.00
N ARG A 194 -7.78 17.02 2.31
CA ARG A 194 -9.09 17.66 2.35
C ARG A 194 -9.74 17.68 0.95
N PRO A 195 -10.97 17.18 0.78
CA PRO A 195 -11.67 17.30 -0.50
C PRO A 195 -11.90 18.78 -0.83
N LYS A 196 -11.57 19.22 -2.06
CA LYS A 196 -11.96 20.55 -2.54
C LYS A 196 -13.48 20.59 -2.66
N SER A 197 -14.14 21.47 -1.92
CA SER A 197 -15.60 21.69 -1.94
C SER A 197 -16.05 22.24 -3.30
N LYS A 198 -16.18 21.38 -4.30
CA LYS A 198 -16.93 21.69 -5.52
C LYS A 198 -18.30 21.04 -5.42
N LYS A 199 -19.37 21.84 -5.50
CA LYS A 199 -20.72 21.36 -5.79
C LYS A 199 -20.64 20.49 -7.07
N LYS A 200 -20.62 19.17 -6.91
CA LYS A 200 -20.64 18.26 -8.06
C LYS A 200 -22.01 18.37 -8.71
N LYS A 201 -22.05 18.73 -9.99
CA LYS A 201 -23.21 18.43 -10.85
C LYS A 201 -23.38 16.90 -10.84
N ILE A 202 -24.49 16.42 -10.31
CA ILE A 202 -24.80 14.99 -10.24
C ILE A 202 -25.13 14.53 -11.66
N ASN A 203 -24.17 13.90 -12.34
CA ASN A 203 -24.45 13.09 -13.51
C ASN A 203 -24.79 11.68 -13.00
N TYR A 204 -26.06 11.28 -13.15
CA TYR A 204 -26.53 9.94 -12.84
C TYR A 204 -25.93 8.95 -13.84
N LYS A 205 -24.76 8.40 -13.54
CA LYS A 205 -24.37 7.08 -14.06
C LYS A 205 -24.94 6.05 -13.07
N LYS A 206 -25.82 5.18 -13.56
CA LYS A 206 -26.39 4.05 -12.81
C LYS A 206 -25.22 3.12 -12.45
N THR A 207 -24.56 3.42 -11.35
CA THR A 207 -23.49 2.60 -10.77
C THR A 207 -24.22 1.46 -10.06
N ASP A 208 -23.73 0.24 -10.20
CA ASP A 208 -24.29 -0.93 -9.52
C ASP A 208 -24.00 -0.81 -8.02
N PHE A 209 -24.88 -0.11 -7.30
CA PHE A 209 -24.69 0.26 -5.90
C PHE A 209 -24.57 -0.96 -4.98
N MET A 210 -25.20 -2.08 -5.34
CA MET A 210 -25.17 -3.32 -4.56
C MET A 210 -23.78 -3.96 -4.58
N LYS A 211 -23.18 -4.14 -5.77
CA LYS A 211 -21.82 -4.71 -5.90
C LYS A 211 -20.74 -3.82 -5.28
N LYS A 212 -20.96 -2.51 -5.28
CA LYS A 212 -20.04 -1.58 -4.61
C LYS A 212 -20.15 -1.72 -3.09
N ALA A 213 -21.37 -1.79 -2.55
CA ALA A 213 -21.60 -1.99 -1.13
C ALA A 213 -21.01 -3.32 -0.63
N GLU A 214 -21.20 -4.42 -1.36
CA GLU A 214 -20.60 -5.73 -1.05
C GLU A 214 -19.07 -5.65 -0.93
N LYS A 215 -18.42 -4.96 -1.88
CA LYS A 215 -16.95 -4.75 -1.84
C LYS A 215 -16.51 -3.86 -0.68
N ASP A 216 -17.29 -2.82 -0.38
CA ASP A 216 -16.97 -1.91 0.72
C ASP A 216 -17.13 -2.63 2.08
N ILE A 217 -18.13 -3.52 2.22
CA ILE A 217 -18.31 -4.40 3.38
C ILE A 217 -17.14 -5.38 3.53
N ALA A 218 -16.79 -6.11 2.46
CA ALA A 218 -15.69 -7.07 2.49
C ALA A 218 -14.34 -6.40 2.86
N LYS A 219 -14.13 -5.16 2.43
CA LYS A 219 -12.95 -4.37 2.80
C LYS A 219 -12.92 -3.98 4.27
N GLY A 220 -14.07 -3.59 4.83
CA GLY A 220 -14.20 -3.33 6.27
C GLY A 220 -13.83 -4.58 7.08
N MET A 221 -14.47 -5.71 6.76
CA MET A 221 -14.20 -6.99 7.42
C MET A 221 -12.74 -7.43 7.30
N LEU A 222 -12.12 -7.25 6.13
CA LEU A 222 -10.70 -7.55 5.93
C LEU A 222 -9.83 -6.68 6.85
N ALA A 223 -10.08 -5.37 6.90
CA ALA A 223 -9.33 -4.47 7.76
C ALA A 223 -9.43 -4.87 9.24
N GLU A 224 -10.65 -5.17 9.71
CA GLU A 224 -10.90 -5.59 11.08
C GLU A 224 -10.17 -6.89 11.41
N LYS A 225 -10.21 -7.88 10.52
CA LYS A 225 -9.50 -9.15 10.72
C LYS A 225 -7.98 -9.00 10.76
N LEU A 226 -7.42 -8.12 9.91
CA LEU A 226 -5.99 -7.81 9.93
C LEU A 226 -5.56 -7.18 11.26
N VAL A 227 -6.37 -6.26 11.80
CA VAL A 227 -6.10 -5.62 13.09
C VAL A 227 -6.26 -6.61 14.25
N GLU A 228 -7.27 -7.48 14.20
CA GLU A 228 -7.46 -8.54 15.20
C GLU A 228 -6.24 -9.46 15.28
N ALA A 229 -5.74 -9.93 14.13
CA ALA A 229 -4.55 -10.77 14.04
C ALA A 229 -3.30 -10.04 14.56
N TYR A 230 -3.14 -8.76 14.20
CA TYR A 230 -2.07 -7.91 14.73
C TYR A 230 -2.08 -7.87 16.26
N GLU A 231 -3.23 -7.57 16.88
CA GLU A 231 -3.33 -7.44 18.34
C GLU A 231 -3.06 -8.77 19.06
N LYS A 232 -3.55 -9.88 18.51
CA LYS A 232 -3.27 -11.23 19.03
C LYS A 232 -1.77 -11.53 19.00
N ASN A 233 -1.11 -11.27 17.88
CA ASN A 233 0.32 -11.52 17.72
C ASN A 233 1.14 -10.62 18.66
N GLU A 234 0.76 -9.36 18.80
CA GLU A 234 1.41 -8.43 19.74
C GLU A 234 1.32 -8.92 21.19
N LEU A 235 0.14 -9.39 21.63
CA LEU A 235 -0.02 -9.98 22.96
C LEU A 235 0.79 -11.27 23.13
N MET A 236 0.82 -12.16 22.14
CA MET A 236 1.61 -13.40 22.17
C MET A 236 3.12 -13.13 22.26
N ARG A 237 3.64 -12.17 21.48
CA ARG A 237 5.06 -11.76 21.52
C ARG A 237 5.45 -11.23 22.89
N ASN A 238 4.51 -10.61 23.59
CA ASN A 238 4.67 -10.11 24.94
C ASN A 238 4.38 -11.15 26.03
N GLY A 239 4.28 -12.44 25.66
CA GLY A 239 4.07 -13.54 26.60
C GLY A 239 2.66 -13.62 27.20
N ARG A 240 1.68 -12.92 26.60
CA ARG A 240 0.28 -12.85 27.05
C ARG A 240 -0.67 -13.60 26.13
N SER A 241 -0.37 -14.87 25.83
CA SER A 241 -1.28 -15.74 25.07
C SER A 241 -2.67 -15.83 25.71
N ASP A 242 -2.75 -15.74 27.03
CA ASP A 242 -4.01 -15.71 27.79
C ASP A 242 -4.91 -14.51 27.47
N LEU A 243 -4.32 -13.38 27.05
CA LEU A 243 -5.04 -12.20 26.58
C LEU A 243 -5.28 -12.24 25.07
N ALA A 244 -4.35 -12.80 24.30
CA ALA A 244 -4.52 -12.98 22.86
C ALA A 244 -5.79 -13.80 22.56
N ASP A 245 -6.03 -14.86 23.33
CA ASP A 245 -7.24 -15.69 23.22
C ASP A 245 -8.54 -14.94 23.59
N LYS A 246 -8.43 -13.84 24.34
CA LYS A 246 -9.56 -12.99 24.74
C LYS A 246 -9.83 -11.84 23.78
N VAL A 247 -8.96 -11.58 22.80
CA VAL A 247 -9.21 -10.54 21.80
C VAL A 247 -10.48 -10.90 21.03
N LYS A 248 -11.45 -9.98 21.01
CA LYS A 248 -12.77 -10.20 20.40
C LYS A 248 -13.06 -9.17 19.32
N TRP A 249 -13.59 -9.66 18.20
CA TRP A 249 -14.31 -8.82 17.24
C TRP A 249 -15.72 -8.55 17.78
N VAL A 250 -15.97 -7.32 18.20
CA VAL A 250 -17.17 -6.94 18.97
C VAL A 250 -18.34 -6.54 18.07
N ALA A 251 -18.09 -6.28 16.78
CA ALA A 251 -19.12 -5.99 15.79
C ALA A 251 -20.20 -7.09 15.68
N ALA A 252 -19.87 -8.34 16.04
CA ALA A 252 -20.82 -9.45 16.00
C ALA A 252 -21.79 -9.52 17.20
N GLU A 253 -21.51 -8.82 18.31
CA GLU A 253 -22.25 -9.03 19.58
C GLU A 253 -23.24 -7.91 19.93
N ALA A 254 -23.12 -6.67 19.40
CA ALA A 254 -24.21 -5.68 19.37
C ALA A 254 -23.87 -4.43 18.53
N ASP A 255 -24.85 -3.93 17.76
CA ASP A 255 -24.87 -2.57 17.24
C ASP A 255 -24.83 -1.57 18.41
N GLY A 256 -23.68 -0.91 18.68
CA GLY A 256 -23.69 0.30 19.51
C GLY A 256 -22.54 0.54 20.49
N PHE A 257 -21.52 -0.32 20.56
CA PHE A 257 -20.39 -0.05 21.48
C PHE A 257 -19.49 1.11 21.03
N GLY A 258 -19.46 1.41 19.72
CA GLY A 258 -18.67 2.49 19.14
C GLY A 258 -17.18 2.18 19.07
N TYR A 259 -16.84 0.89 18.91
CA TYR A 259 -15.52 0.36 18.55
C TYR A 259 -15.71 -1.03 17.91
N ASP A 260 -14.74 -1.49 17.11
CA ASP A 260 -14.84 -2.76 16.37
C ASP A 260 -14.18 -3.94 17.11
N ILE A 261 -13.08 -3.69 17.83
CA ILE A 261 -12.26 -4.73 18.47
C ILE A 261 -11.99 -4.38 19.94
N LEU A 262 -12.19 -5.37 20.81
CA LEU A 262 -11.74 -5.34 22.20
C LEU A 262 -10.43 -6.12 22.31
N SER A 263 -9.36 -5.41 22.63
CA SER A 263 -8.01 -5.94 22.89
C SER A 263 -7.57 -5.60 24.32
N TYR A 264 -6.32 -5.89 24.65
CA TYR A 264 -5.76 -5.69 25.97
C TYR A 264 -4.34 -5.13 25.91
N TYR A 265 -3.97 -4.36 26.93
CA TYR A 265 -2.58 -3.98 27.20
C TYR A 265 -1.84 -5.12 27.89
N LYS A 266 -0.50 -5.04 27.95
CA LYS A 266 0.36 -6.05 28.62
C LYS A 266 0.02 -6.21 30.12
N ASP A 267 -0.50 -5.15 30.74
CA ASP A 267 -0.95 -5.12 32.14
C ASP A 267 -2.37 -5.71 32.34
N GLY A 268 -3.08 -6.04 31.25
CA GLY A 268 -4.44 -6.58 31.26
C GLY A 268 -5.55 -5.53 31.23
N ARG A 269 -5.24 -4.22 31.18
CA ARG A 269 -6.26 -3.20 30.94
C ARG A 269 -6.88 -3.37 29.55
N GLU A 270 -8.15 -3.02 29.43
CA GLU A 270 -8.88 -3.08 28.16
C GLU A 270 -8.40 -2.00 27.19
N LYS A 271 -8.38 -2.35 25.91
CA LYS A 271 -8.00 -1.48 24.79
C LYS A 271 -9.10 -1.54 23.75
N PHE A 272 -9.72 -0.40 23.46
CA PHE A 272 -10.87 -0.27 22.57
C PHE A 272 -10.40 0.24 21.21
N ILE A 273 -10.63 -0.52 20.14
CA ILE A 273 -10.06 -0.23 18.83
C ILE A 273 -11.16 -0.07 17.79
N GLU A 274 -11.16 1.08 17.13
CA GLU A 274 -11.96 1.40 15.95
C GLU A 274 -11.09 1.24 14.70
N VAL A 275 -11.57 0.48 13.71
CA VAL A 275 -10.84 0.14 12.50
C VAL A 275 -11.43 0.88 11.29
N LYS A 276 -10.58 1.62 10.57
CA LYS A 276 -10.99 2.36 9.39
C LYS A 276 -10.21 1.89 8.17
N GLY A 277 -10.86 1.04 7.36
CA GLY A 277 -10.28 0.45 6.15
C GLY A 277 -10.41 1.34 4.90
N THR A 278 -9.38 1.36 4.04
CA THR A 278 -9.48 1.90 2.68
C THR A 278 -8.54 1.18 1.70
N SER A 279 -8.87 1.23 0.41
CA SER A 279 -7.94 0.80 -0.66
C SER A 279 -7.13 1.96 -1.22
N LEU A 280 -7.40 3.18 -0.76
CA LEU A 280 -6.65 4.38 -1.10
C LEU A 280 -5.48 4.54 -0.13
N GLY A 281 -4.78 5.68 -0.20
CA GLY A 281 -3.65 5.96 0.69
C GLY A 281 -4.04 6.44 2.09
N GLU A 282 -3.04 6.48 2.95
CA GLU A 282 -3.06 6.82 4.37
C GLU A 282 -3.76 8.15 4.68
N ARG A 283 -3.59 9.16 3.81
CA ARG A 283 -4.16 10.52 3.96
C ARG A 283 -5.62 10.67 3.55
N HIS A 284 -6.24 9.62 3.01
CA HIS A 284 -7.63 9.71 2.53
C HIS A 284 -8.60 9.90 3.72
N PRO A 285 -9.56 10.85 3.66
CA PRO A 285 -10.56 10.98 4.72
C PRO A 285 -11.34 9.67 4.95
N PHE A 286 -11.85 9.49 6.16
CA PHE A 286 -12.71 8.37 6.50
C PHE A 286 -13.97 8.87 7.20
N ASP A 287 -15.04 8.10 7.06
CA ASP A 287 -16.27 8.35 7.78
C ASP A 287 -16.12 7.81 9.20
N ILE A 288 -16.57 8.61 10.16
CA ILE A 288 -16.64 8.25 11.58
C ILE A 288 -18.04 8.58 12.08
N SER A 289 -18.65 7.67 12.84
CA SER A 289 -19.98 7.89 13.39
C SER A 289 -19.93 8.79 14.63
N ILE A 290 -21.06 9.42 14.96
CA ILE A 290 -21.18 10.21 16.19
C ILE A 290 -20.99 9.34 17.45
N ASN A 291 -21.38 8.06 17.37
CA ASN A 291 -21.23 7.11 18.47
C ASN A 291 -19.75 6.84 18.75
N GLU A 292 -18.97 6.55 17.71
CA GLU A 292 -17.50 6.38 17.81
C GLU A 292 -16.81 7.62 18.37
N VAL A 293 -17.23 8.82 17.97
CA VAL A 293 -16.69 10.07 18.53
C VAL A 293 -16.97 10.15 20.03
N PHE A 294 -18.21 9.91 20.48
CA PHE A 294 -18.55 9.93 21.90
C PHE A 294 -17.86 8.82 22.70
N THR A 295 -17.82 7.60 22.18
CA THR A 295 -17.10 6.49 22.81
C THR A 295 -15.62 6.82 22.95
N SER A 296 -14.99 7.44 21.96
CA SER A 296 -13.58 7.86 22.05
C SER A 296 -13.33 8.88 23.16
N GLN A 297 -14.29 9.77 23.42
CA GLN A 297 -14.21 10.74 24.52
C GLN A 297 -14.40 10.06 25.87
N GLU A 298 -15.31 9.08 25.97
CA GLU A 298 -15.56 8.32 27.20
C GLU A 298 -14.36 7.45 27.60
N LYS A 299 -13.81 6.69 26.64
CA LYS A 299 -12.71 5.76 26.87
C LYS A 299 -11.33 6.44 26.92
N GLY A 300 -11.22 7.67 26.42
CA GLY A 300 -10.01 8.47 26.55
C GLY A 300 -8.79 7.81 25.93
N GLU A 301 -7.70 7.72 26.68
CA GLU A 301 -6.42 7.16 26.21
C GLU A 301 -6.45 5.63 26.01
N ASP A 302 -7.53 4.95 26.42
CA ASP A 302 -7.73 3.53 26.14
C ASP A 302 -8.48 3.30 24.81
N TYR A 303 -8.88 4.37 24.11
CA TYR A 303 -9.44 4.33 22.77
C TYR A 303 -8.37 4.49 21.69
N TRP A 304 -8.49 3.71 20.62
CA TRP A 304 -7.56 3.71 19.50
C TRP A 304 -8.29 3.72 18.17
N ILE A 305 -7.73 4.44 17.20
CA ILE A 305 -8.12 4.35 15.79
C ILE A 305 -7.00 3.67 15.02
N TYR A 306 -7.32 2.56 14.35
CA TYR A 306 -6.42 1.83 13.47
C TYR A 306 -6.85 2.10 12.03
N ARG A 307 -6.01 2.81 11.29
CA ARG A 307 -6.28 3.19 9.90
C ARG A 307 -5.55 2.26 8.97
N VAL A 308 -6.27 1.29 8.40
CA VAL A 308 -5.73 0.30 7.46
C VAL A 308 -5.95 0.78 6.03
N TYR A 309 -4.89 0.84 5.24
CA TYR A 309 -4.91 1.34 3.88
C TYR A 309 -4.21 0.38 2.92
N HIS A 310 -4.34 0.65 1.61
CA HIS A 310 -3.89 -0.28 0.56
C HIS A 310 -4.49 -1.70 0.66
N LEU A 311 -5.72 -1.86 1.18
CA LEU A 311 -6.40 -3.15 1.36
C LEU A 311 -6.62 -3.97 0.07
N ASP A 312 -6.49 -3.35 -1.10
CA ASP A 312 -6.55 -4.09 -2.36
C ASP A 312 -5.22 -4.78 -2.74
N SER A 313 -4.13 -4.49 -2.00
CA SER A 313 -2.79 -5.05 -2.18
C SER A 313 -2.53 -6.28 -1.28
N ASN A 314 -1.45 -7.00 -1.55
CA ASN A 314 -0.99 -8.13 -0.71
C ASN A 314 -0.20 -7.68 0.53
N SER A 315 0.08 -6.38 0.67
CA SER A 315 0.83 -5.79 1.78
C SER A 315 0.07 -4.60 2.34
N PRO A 316 -1.10 -4.83 2.99
CA PRO A 316 -1.84 -3.77 3.64
C PRO A 316 -0.99 -3.12 4.73
N GLU A 317 -1.14 -1.81 4.86
CA GLU A 317 -0.39 -1.01 5.83
C GLU A 317 -1.38 -0.35 6.78
N PHE A 318 -0.93 0.03 7.98
CA PHE A 318 -1.78 0.77 8.89
C PHE A 318 -0.99 1.72 9.79
N TYR A 319 -1.67 2.71 10.36
CA TYR A 319 -1.15 3.49 11.48
C TYR A 319 -2.18 3.51 12.61
N LYS A 320 -1.72 3.75 13.83
CA LYS A 320 -2.56 3.81 15.03
C LYS A 320 -2.52 5.18 15.70
N VAL A 321 -3.68 5.65 16.16
CA VAL A 321 -3.83 6.90 16.91
C VAL A 321 -4.48 6.60 18.25
N GLN A 322 -3.86 7.04 19.33
CA GLN A 322 -4.35 6.86 20.69
C GLN A 322 -5.11 8.10 21.17
N GLY A 323 -6.28 7.89 21.76
CA GLY A 323 -7.03 8.94 22.44
C GLY A 323 -8.30 9.40 21.72
N PRO A 324 -8.99 10.41 22.28
CA PRO A 324 -10.22 10.97 21.73
C PRO A 324 -10.05 11.49 20.30
N VAL A 325 -11.00 11.16 19.42
CA VAL A 325 -10.91 11.45 17.98
C VAL A 325 -10.73 12.95 17.71
N ASP A 326 -11.49 13.79 18.41
CA ASP A 326 -11.54 15.24 18.23
C ASP A 326 -10.25 15.97 18.62
N LYS A 327 -9.34 15.30 19.35
CA LYS A 327 -7.98 15.83 19.60
C LYS A 327 -7.05 15.69 18.39
N PHE A 328 -7.28 14.68 17.54
CA PHE A 328 -6.36 14.30 16.46
C PHE A 328 -6.91 14.55 15.05
N PHE A 329 -8.24 14.67 14.90
CA PHE A 329 -8.90 14.79 13.61
C PHE A 329 -9.87 15.97 13.55
N ASP A 330 -9.85 16.69 12.42
CA ASP A 330 -10.87 17.69 12.11
C ASP A 330 -12.18 17.00 11.68
N LEU A 331 -13.21 17.11 12.50
CA LEU A 331 -14.51 16.52 12.22
C LEU A 331 -15.36 17.45 11.33
N SER A 332 -16.01 16.87 10.31
CA SER A 332 -16.95 17.56 9.43
C SER A 332 -18.27 16.80 9.38
N ALA A 333 -19.40 17.47 9.57
CA ALA A 333 -20.70 16.84 9.50
C ALA A 333 -21.00 16.34 8.07
N THR A 334 -21.20 15.03 7.92
CA THR A 334 -21.51 14.37 6.63
C THR A 334 -22.97 13.99 6.49
N SER A 335 -23.71 13.85 7.60
CA SER A 335 -25.13 13.46 7.62
C SER A 335 -25.93 14.23 8.67
N PHE A 336 -27.22 14.41 8.43
CA PHE A 336 -28.16 15.11 9.33
C PHE A 336 -29.37 14.23 9.61
N LYS A 337 -29.86 14.24 10.84
CA LYS A 337 -31.18 13.69 11.19
C LYS A 337 -32.23 14.79 11.07
N ALA A 338 -33.31 14.50 10.35
CA ALA A 338 -34.46 15.39 10.26
C ALA A 338 -35.53 14.95 11.25
N PHE A 339 -36.09 15.90 11.99
CA PHE A 339 -37.25 15.69 12.86
C PHE A 339 -38.40 16.55 12.36
N PHE A 340 -39.64 16.11 12.60
CA PHE A 340 -40.79 16.96 12.34
C PHE A 340 -40.66 18.24 13.16
N LYS A 341 -40.77 19.39 12.50
CA LYS A 341 -41.04 20.63 13.21
C LYS A 341 -42.47 20.53 13.69
N ASN A 342 -42.70 20.58 14.99
CA ASN A 342 -44.05 20.79 15.51
C ASN A 342 -44.55 22.09 14.88
N GLN A 343 -45.58 21.98 14.03
CA GLN A 343 -46.35 23.12 13.59
C GLN A 343 -47.33 23.39 14.73
N GLU A 344 -47.14 24.51 15.44
CA GLU A 344 -48.17 25.02 16.35
C GLU A 344 -49.42 25.43 15.57
#